data_AF-A0A428VVR1-F1
#
_entry.id   AF-A0A428VVR1-F1
#
_cell.length_a   1.000
_cell.length_b   1.000
_cell.length_c   1.000
_cell.angle_alpha   90.00
_cell.angle_beta   90.00
_cell.angle_gamma   90.00
#
_symmetry.space_group_name_H-M   'P 1'
#
loop_
_entity.id
_entity.type
_entity.pdbx_description
1 polymer ?
#
loop_
_entity_poly.entity_id
_entity_poly.type
_entity_poly.pdbx_seq_one_letter_code
_entity_poly.pdbx_strand_id
1 'polypeptide(L)'
;MTSGERGSRPSRLYVTWHRSVADNLDHAVTDEHLADGVALQTGRYYSLCGREVPFDSCLVPPGRRCGACNVLVRLRSTPPTTERTCHRKPSRWRRLFGRLQTPAVLPPHPPQRVRLIPEQSGRTTTSAGTGGTPTAPVPADHHARRGAR
;
A
#
# COMPACT_ATOMS: atom_id res chain seq x y z
N MET A 1 -35.98 16.52 -8.56
CA MET A 1 -35.02 16.34 -7.45
C MET A 1 -33.64 16.21 -8.07
N THR A 2 -32.90 17.30 -8.17
CA THR A 2 -31.56 17.33 -8.76
C THR A 2 -30.55 16.90 -7.69
N SER A 3 -30.00 15.69 -7.84
CA SER A 3 -28.87 15.22 -7.05
C SER A 3 -27.69 16.14 -7.29
N GLY A 4 -27.48 17.10 -6.39
CA GLY A 4 -26.31 17.96 -6.43
C GLY A 4 -25.05 17.11 -6.31
N GLU A 5 -24.24 17.12 -7.36
CA GLU A 5 -22.86 16.63 -7.34
C GLU A 5 -22.11 17.41 -6.25
N ARG A 6 -22.06 16.84 -5.04
CA ARG A 6 -21.13 17.31 -4.02
C ARG A 6 -19.76 17.01 -4.59
N GLY A 7 -19.07 18.04 -5.05
CA GLY A 7 -17.67 17.94 -5.45
C GLY A 7 -16.92 17.16 -4.38
N SER A 8 -16.52 15.93 -4.73
CA SER A 8 -15.83 15.03 -3.81
C SER A 8 -14.52 15.71 -3.46
N ARG A 9 -14.44 16.25 -2.24
CA ARG A 9 -13.17 16.79 -1.74
C ARG A 9 -12.17 15.64 -1.80
N PRO A 10 -10.93 15.87 -2.27
CA PRO A 10 -9.92 14.83 -2.31
C PRO A 10 -9.81 14.23 -0.91
N SER A 11 -10.07 12.92 -0.78
CA SER A 11 -10.00 12.25 0.51
C SER A 11 -8.57 12.36 1.01
N ARG A 12 -8.40 12.85 2.24
CA ARG A 12 -7.08 12.86 2.87
C ARG A 12 -6.73 11.42 3.24
N LEU A 13 -5.55 10.98 2.85
CA LEU A 13 -5.01 9.69 3.29
C LEU A 13 -4.49 9.84 4.72
N TYR A 14 -5.14 9.14 5.65
CA TYR A 14 -4.65 8.99 7.02
C TYR A 14 -3.84 7.70 7.13
N VAL A 15 -2.68 7.78 7.77
CA VAL A 15 -1.78 6.64 7.96
C VAL A 15 -1.24 6.62 9.37
N THR A 16 -1.11 5.43 9.92
CA THR A 16 -0.39 5.15 11.17
C THR A 16 0.87 4.35 10.85
N TRP A 17 1.98 4.70 11.50
CA TRP A 17 3.27 4.01 11.30
C TRP A 17 3.42 2.91 12.35
N HIS A 18 3.64 1.68 11.90
CA HIS A 18 3.83 0.52 12.76
C HIS A 18 5.15 -0.18 12.45
N ARG A 19 5.86 -0.54 13.52
CA ARG A 19 7.09 -1.32 13.41
C ARG A 19 6.76 -2.78 13.09
N SER A 20 7.39 -3.31 12.06
CA SER A 20 7.29 -4.72 11.68
C SER A 20 8.36 -5.54 12.39
N VAL A 21 7.95 -6.64 13.05
CA VAL A 21 8.91 -7.60 13.63
C VAL A 21 9.72 -8.34 12.56
N ALA A 22 9.24 -8.41 11.32
CA ALA A 22 9.87 -9.18 10.26
C ALA A 22 11.11 -8.49 9.67
N ASP A 23 11.09 -7.17 9.54
CA ASP A 23 12.18 -6.40 8.92
C ASP A 23 12.70 -5.22 9.77
N ASN A 24 12.17 -5.02 10.98
CA ASN A 24 12.53 -3.92 11.89
C ASN A 24 12.38 -2.52 11.25
N LEU A 25 11.48 -2.39 10.27
CA LEU A 25 11.13 -1.11 9.66
C LEU A 25 9.73 -0.67 10.08
N ASP A 26 9.55 0.64 10.14
CA ASP A 26 8.24 1.25 10.33
C ASP A 26 7.54 1.35 8.97
N HIS A 27 6.43 0.63 8.82
CA HIS A 27 5.59 0.66 7.63
C HIS A 27 4.34 1.50 7.89
N ALA A 28 3.89 2.22 6.86
CA ALA A 28 2.67 3.02 6.94
C ALA A 28 1.46 2.12 6.63
N VAL A 29 0.54 1.98 7.57
CA VAL A 29 -0.75 1.30 7.42
C VAL A 29 -1.83 2.36 7.32
N THR A 30 -2.79 2.19 6.40
CA THR A 30 -3.91 3.15 6.28
C THR A 30 -4.98 2.86 7.32
N ASP A 31 -5.73 3.87 7.73
CA ASP A 31 -6.78 3.71 8.73
C ASP A 31 -7.86 2.72 8.26
N GLU A 32 -8.12 2.65 6.95
CA GLU A 32 -9.06 1.68 6.36
C GLU A 32 -8.56 0.24 6.52
N HIS A 33 -7.29 -0.03 6.19
CA HIS A 33 -6.72 -1.36 6.38
C HIS A 33 -6.62 -1.75 7.85
N LEU A 34 -6.36 -0.80 8.74
CA LEU A 34 -6.36 -1.02 10.18
C LEU A 34 -7.78 -1.37 10.66
N ALA A 35 -8.77 -0.59 10.24
CA ALA A 35 -10.18 -0.80 10.58
C ALA A 35 -10.69 -2.16 10.06
N ASP A 36 -10.35 -2.53 8.82
CA ASP A 36 -10.70 -3.83 8.23
C ASP A 36 -10.11 -4.99 9.03
N GLY A 37 -8.82 -4.90 9.40
CA GLY A 37 -8.16 -5.94 10.19
C GLY A 37 -8.77 -6.11 11.60
N VAL A 38 -9.22 -5.01 12.22
CA VAL A 38 -9.93 -5.03 13.49
C VAL A 38 -11.34 -5.62 13.33
N ALA A 39 -12.10 -5.15 12.33
CA ALA A 39 -13.46 -5.59 12.08
C ALA A 39 -13.55 -7.09 11.77
N LEU A 40 -12.58 -7.60 11.00
CA LEU A 40 -12.50 -9.01 10.63
C LEU A 40 -11.79 -9.87 11.68
N GLN A 41 -11.25 -9.28 12.75
CA GLN A 41 -10.49 -9.95 13.81
C GLN A 41 -9.35 -10.84 13.27
N THR A 42 -8.76 -10.46 12.12
CA THR A 42 -7.70 -11.26 11.48
C THR A 42 -6.34 -11.02 12.14
N GLY A 43 -6.16 -9.86 12.77
CA GLY A 43 -4.84 -9.41 13.23
C GLY A 43 -3.84 -9.19 12.09
N ARG A 44 -4.32 -9.12 10.85
CA ARG A 44 -3.50 -8.94 9.64
C ARG A 44 -3.69 -7.54 9.09
N TYR A 45 -2.57 -6.82 8.96
CA TYR A 45 -2.55 -5.45 8.49
C TYR A 45 -1.61 -5.32 7.31
N TYR A 46 -2.05 -4.64 6.25
CA TYR A 46 -1.24 -4.40 5.07
C TYR A 46 -0.75 -2.95 5.04
N SER A 47 0.54 -2.81 4.81
CA SER A 47 1.18 -1.52 4.60
C SER A 47 0.91 -0.95 3.20
N LEU A 48 1.17 0.35 3.04
CA LEU A 48 1.14 1.02 1.74
C LEU A 48 2.06 0.39 0.69
N CYS A 49 3.18 -0.21 1.09
CA CYS A 49 4.05 -0.92 0.15
C CYS A 49 3.60 -2.37 -0.12
N GLY A 50 2.43 -2.78 0.36
CA GLY A 50 1.81 -4.09 0.11
C GLY A 50 2.33 -5.23 0.99
N ARG A 51 3.20 -4.94 1.97
CA ARG A 51 3.68 -5.96 2.91
C ARG A 51 2.70 -6.12 4.06
N GLU A 52 2.47 -7.36 4.49
CA GLU A 52 1.85 -7.65 5.78
C GLU A 52 2.77 -7.14 6.90
N VAL A 53 2.21 -6.43 7.87
CA VAL A 53 2.94 -5.81 8.98
C VAL A 53 2.57 -6.54 10.27
N PRO A 54 3.31 -7.59 10.65
CA PRO A 54 3.18 -8.15 11.98
C PRO A 54 3.67 -7.11 13.00
N PHE A 55 2.74 -6.54 13.77
CA PHE A 55 3.04 -5.45 14.70
C PHE A 55 3.97 -5.92 15.82
N ASP A 56 5.03 -5.16 16.01
CA ASP A 56 5.85 -5.24 17.21
C ASP A 56 5.10 -4.63 18.41
N SER A 57 5.60 -4.89 19.62
CA SER A 57 5.06 -4.28 20.83
C SER A 57 5.10 -2.75 20.74
N CYS A 58 4.00 -2.10 21.12
CA CYS A 58 3.92 -0.64 21.22
C CYS A 58 4.89 -0.04 22.27
N LEU A 59 5.53 -0.88 23.08
CA LEU A 59 6.57 -0.46 24.03
C LEU A 59 7.95 -0.33 23.37
N VAL A 60 8.12 -0.89 22.17
CA VAL A 60 9.36 -0.80 21.42
C VAL A 60 9.43 0.60 20.77
N PRO A 61 10.57 1.29 20.84
CA PRO A 61 10.71 2.60 20.22
C PRO A 61 10.52 2.51 18.68
N PRO A 62 10.01 3.59 18.06
CA PRO A 62 9.87 3.67 16.60
C PRO A 62 11.18 3.38 15.88
N GLY A 63 11.10 2.65 14.78
CA GLY A 63 12.24 2.27 13.95
C GLY A 63 12.54 3.27 12.83
N ARG A 64 13.29 2.79 11.84
CA ARG A 64 13.47 3.53 10.57
C ARG A 64 12.26 3.33 9.69
N ARG A 65 11.76 4.39 9.06
CA ARG A 65 10.66 4.30 8.10
C ARG A 65 11.07 3.53 6.85
N CYS A 66 10.19 2.65 6.39
CA CYS A 66 10.31 1.99 5.09
C CYS A 66 10.33 3.05 3.97
N GLY A 67 11.37 3.00 3.12
CA GLY A 67 11.55 3.96 2.04
C GLY A 67 10.39 4.00 1.05
N ALA A 68 9.85 2.83 0.70
CA ALA A 68 8.70 2.72 -0.21
C ALA A 68 7.43 3.36 0.39
N CYS A 69 7.11 3.03 1.65
CA CYS A 69 5.99 3.65 2.36
C CYS A 69 6.16 5.18 2.44
N ASN A 70 7.35 5.67 2.75
CA ASN A 70 7.62 7.10 2.87
C ASN A 70 7.45 7.85 1.52
N VAL A 71 7.86 7.25 0.41
CA VAL A 71 7.62 7.81 -0.94
C VAL A 71 6.13 7.86 -1.25
N LEU A 72 5.40 6.76 -1.00
CA LEU A 72 3.96 6.67 -1.28
C LEU A 72 3.13 7.65 -0.45
N VAL A 73 3.45 7.82 0.83
CA VAL A 73 2.81 8.84 1.68
C VAL A 73 3.02 10.23 1.09
N ARG A 74 4.26 10.59 0.73
CA ARG A 74 4.56 11.91 0.15
C ARG A 74 3.82 12.17 -1.15
N LEU A 75 3.79 11.19 -2.05
CA LEU A 75 3.07 11.28 -3.33
C LEU A 75 1.56 11.49 -3.15
N ARG A 76 0.96 10.91 -2.10
CA ARG A 76 -0.47 11.05 -1.81
C ARG A 76 -0.80 12.27 -0.95
N SER A 77 0.16 12.78 -0.18
CA SER A 77 0.01 14.01 0.61
C SER A 77 0.17 15.28 -0.23
N THR A 78 0.82 15.21 -1.39
CA THR A 78 0.83 16.35 -2.31
C THR A 78 -0.57 16.56 -2.87
N PRO A 79 -1.25 17.68 -2.56
CA PRO A 79 -2.52 17.96 -3.21
C PRO A 79 -2.30 17.95 -4.72
N PRO A 80 -3.28 17.51 -5.53
CA PRO A 80 -3.19 17.67 -6.97
C PRO A 80 -2.86 19.12 -7.19
N THR A 81 -1.69 19.39 -7.76
CA THR A 81 -1.31 20.74 -8.14
C THR A 81 -2.34 21.07 -9.21
N THR A 82 -3.43 21.75 -8.81
CA THR A 82 -4.30 22.48 -9.71
C THR A 82 -3.33 23.18 -10.63
N GLU A 83 -3.33 22.78 -11.89
CA GLU A 83 -2.33 23.19 -12.86
C GLU A 83 -1.98 24.62 -12.55
N ARG A 84 -0.77 24.83 -12.02
CA ARG A 84 -0.16 26.13 -12.15
C ARG A 84 0.06 26.19 -13.64
N THR A 85 -0.96 26.67 -14.36
CA THR A 85 -0.90 27.10 -15.74
C THR A 85 0.21 28.11 -15.73
N CYS A 86 1.42 27.59 -15.92
CA CYS A 86 2.61 28.37 -15.96
C CYS A 86 2.48 29.06 -17.31
N HIS A 87 1.81 30.21 -17.30
CA HIS A 87 2.07 31.31 -18.22
C HIS A 87 3.51 31.83 -17.98
N ARG A 88 4.49 30.93 -17.83
CA ARG A 88 5.89 31.23 -18.07
C ARG A 88 5.95 31.51 -19.55
N LYS A 89 5.82 32.80 -19.89
CA LYS A 89 6.18 33.36 -21.19
C LYS A 89 7.45 32.62 -21.63
N PRO A 90 7.45 31.96 -22.79
CA PRO A 90 8.66 31.31 -23.28
C PRO A 90 9.73 32.40 -23.32
N SER A 91 10.71 32.29 -22.42
CA SER A 91 11.81 33.23 -22.32
C SER A 91 12.44 33.33 -23.71
N ARG A 92 12.57 34.55 -24.25
CA ARG A 92 13.11 34.81 -25.61
C ARG A 92 14.43 34.06 -25.88
N TRP A 93 15.19 33.74 -24.83
CA TRP A 93 16.38 32.91 -24.81
C TRP A 93 16.22 31.49 -25.37
N ARG A 94 15.04 30.84 -25.25
CA ARG A 94 14.81 29.52 -25.88
C ARG A 94 14.76 29.58 -27.41
N ARG A 95 14.49 30.75 -28.00
CA ARG A 95 14.53 30.91 -29.47
C ARG A 95 15.96 31.01 -30.01
N LEU A 96 16.93 31.42 -29.18
CA LEU A 96 18.33 31.55 -29.61
C LEU A 96 19.10 30.23 -29.49
N PHE A 97 18.75 29.36 -28.53
CA PHE A 97 19.46 28.08 -28.31
C PHE A 97 18.68 26.84 -28.74
N GLY A 98 17.42 26.96 -29.16
CA GLY A 98 16.57 25.82 -29.58
C GLY A 98 16.87 25.26 -30.97
N ARG A 99 17.83 25.84 -31.72
CA ARG A 99 18.11 25.47 -33.11
C ARG A 99 19.12 24.31 -33.29
N LEU A 100 19.59 23.70 -32.20
CA LEU A 100 20.60 22.63 -32.25
C LEU A 100 20.08 21.22 -32.00
N GLN A 101 18.76 21.03 -31.81
CA GLN A 101 18.18 19.70 -31.71
C GLN A 101 17.38 19.40 -32.97
N THR A 102 18.09 19.03 -34.03
CA THR A 102 17.51 18.25 -35.12
C THR A 102 17.13 16.88 -34.54
N PRO A 103 15.83 16.51 -34.48
CA PRO A 103 15.48 15.15 -34.14
C PRO A 103 15.97 14.26 -35.28
N ALA A 104 16.84 13.29 -34.97
CA ALA A 104 17.10 12.19 -35.87
C ALA A 104 15.75 11.53 -36.17
N VAL A 105 15.34 11.59 -37.43
CA VAL A 105 14.21 10.85 -37.97
C VAL A 105 14.50 9.37 -37.74
N LEU A 106 13.84 8.78 -36.75
CA LEU A 106 13.81 7.33 -36.59
C LEU A 106 12.97 6.75 -37.74
N PRO A 107 13.48 5.71 -38.44
CA PRO A 107 12.72 5.05 -39.48
C PRO A 107 11.47 4.36 -38.89
N PRO A 108 10.38 4.24 -39.67
CA PRO A 108 9.15 3.61 -39.23
C PRO A 108 9.38 2.13 -38.88
N HIS A 109 9.08 1.76 -37.63
CA HIS A 109 9.02 0.37 -37.21
C HIS A 109 7.87 -0.35 -37.94
N PRO A 110 8.10 -1.53 -38.53
CA PRO A 110 7.02 -2.33 -39.10
C PRO A 110 6.10 -2.88 -37.99
N PRO A 111 4.82 -3.14 -38.30
CA PRO A 111 3.83 -3.59 -37.33
C PRO A 111 4.20 -4.98 -36.80
N GLN A 112 4.38 -5.08 -35.47
CA GLN A 112 4.49 -6.36 -34.78
C GLN A 112 3.16 -7.08 -34.88
N ARG A 113 3.16 -8.20 -35.61
CA ARG A 113 2.05 -9.17 -35.63
C ARG A 113 1.85 -9.70 -34.21
N VAL A 114 0.68 -9.40 -33.65
CA VAL A 114 0.14 -10.03 -32.45
C VAL A 114 0.05 -11.54 -32.71
N ARG A 115 0.94 -12.32 -32.10
CA ARG A 115 0.73 -13.76 -31.92
C ARG A 115 -0.24 -13.92 -30.74
N LEU A 116 -1.47 -14.29 -31.06
CA LEU A 116 -2.42 -14.84 -30.08
C LEU A 116 -1.77 -16.08 -29.45
N ILE A 117 -1.50 -15.99 -28.15
CA ILE A 117 -1.08 -17.14 -27.35
C ILE A 117 -2.33 -17.96 -27.06
N PRO A 118 -2.36 -19.28 -27.34
CA PRO A 118 -3.46 -20.14 -26.97
C PRO A 118 -3.58 -20.23 -25.45
N GLU A 119 -4.80 -20.09 -24.96
CA GLU A 119 -5.18 -20.41 -23.59
C GLU A 119 -4.81 -21.86 -23.25
N GLN A 120 -3.81 -22.04 -22.40
CA GLN A 120 -3.61 -23.31 -21.71
C GLN A 120 -4.38 -23.27 -20.39
N SER A 121 -5.64 -23.72 -20.51
CA SER A 121 -6.39 -24.32 -19.42
C SER A 121 -5.57 -25.46 -18.82
N GLY A 122 -5.26 -25.39 -17.53
CA GLY A 122 -4.37 -26.36 -16.92
C GLY A 122 -4.33 -26.32 -15.40
N ARG A 123 -5.25 -27.06 -14.79
CA ARG A 123 -4.99 -27.93 -13.64
C ARG A 123 -4.95 -27.26 -12.25
N THR A 124 -6.12 -27.20 -11.63
CA THR A 124 -6.28 -27.27 -10.18
C THR A 124 -5.87 -28.66 -9.67
N THR A 125 -4.71 -28.75 -9.04
CA THR A 125 -4.36 -29.88 -8.16
C THR A 125 -4.66 -29.47 -6.72
N THR A 126 -5.79 -29.95 -6.21
CA THR A 126 -6.08 -29.95 -4.77
C THR A 126 -5.36 -31.14 -4.15
N SER A 127 -4.32 -30.92 -3.37
CA SER A 127 -3.67 -31.98 -2.57
C SER A 127 -3.69 -31.65 -1.08
N ALA A 128 -4.42 -32.50 -0.35
CA ALA A 128 -4.11 -33.14 0.94
C ALA A 128 -3.40 -32.38 2.09
N GLY A 129 -3.99 -32.51 3.28
CA GLY A 129 -3.41 -32.27 4.59
C GLY A 129 -4.51 -32.30 5.66
N THR A 130 -5.04 -33.46 6.06
CA THR A 130 -4.53 -34.43 7.04
C THR A 130 -4.37 -33.84 8.46
N GLY A 131 -5.29 -34.22 9.35
CA GLY A 131 -4.99 -34.51 10.76
C GLY A 131 -4.92 -33.33 11.74
N GLY A 132 -6.08 -32.79 12.16
CA GLY A 132 -6.18 -32.01 13.39
C GLY A 132 -6.43 -32.93 14.58
N THR A 133 -5.42 -33.12 15.43
CA THR A 133 -5.51 -33.81 16.72
C THR A 133 -6.35 -32.97 17.70
N PRO A 134 -7.38 -33.52 18.36
CA PRO A 134 -8.09 -32.79 19.41
C PRO A 134 -7.18 -32.62 20.63
N THR A 135 -6.81 -31.38 20.92
CA THR A 135 -6.12 -31.01 22.16
C THR A 135 -7.16 -30.95 23.28
N ALA A 136 -7.00 -31.80 24.29
CA ALA A 136 -7.87 -31.83 25.46
C ALA A 136 -7.79 -30.51 26.25
N PRO A 137 -8.89 -30.05 26.88
CA PRO A 137 -8.86 -28.87 27.73
C PRO A 137 -8.07 -29.15 29.01
N VAL A 138 -7.12 -28.25 29.31
CA VAL A 138 -6.41 -28.16 30.58
C VAL A 138 -7.42 -27.75 31.67
N PRO A 139 -7.47 -28.45 32.82
CA PRO A 139 -8.31 -28.03 33.93
C PRO A 139 -7.83 -26.71 34.51
N ALA A 140 -8.78 -25.78 34.69
CA ALA A 140 -8.54 -24.50 35.35
C ALA A 140 -8.25 -24.72 36.84
N ASP A 141 -7.04 -24.37 37.27
CA ASP A 141 -6.72 -24.23 38.69
C ASP A 141 -7.47 -23.02 39.25
N HIS A 142 -8.55 -23.32 39.98
CA HIS A 142 -9.25 -22.38 40.84
C HIS A 142 -8.32 -21.99 42.01
N HIS A 143 -7.59 -20.88 41.87
CA HIS A 143 -7.03 -20.22 43.04
C HIS A 143 -8.15 -19.56 43.84
N ALA A 144 -8.57 -20.29 44.87
CA ALA A 144 -9.43 -19.83 45.93
C ALA A 144 -8.85 -18.57 46.59
N ARG A 145 -9.68 -17.51 46.60
CA ARG A 145 -9.56 -16.39 47.51
C ARG A 145 -9.37 -16.88 48.95
N ARG A 146 -8.34 -16.40 49.62
CA ARG A 146 -8.40 -16.16 51.07
C ARG A 146 -7.97 -14.73 51.36
N GLY A 147 -8.95 -13.94 51.78
CA GLY A 147 -8.69 -12.70 52.49
C GLY A 147 -8.51 -12.97 53.99
N ALA A 148 -7.80 -12.05 54.65
CA ALA A 148 -7.93 -11.63 56.05
C ALA A 148 -6.99 -10.43 56.18
N ARG A 149 -7.53 -9.21 56.28
CA ARG A 149 -7.65 -8.42 57.51
C ARG A 149 -6.32 -7.87 58.00
#